data_AF-A0A419L1T0-F1
#
_entry.id   AF-A0A419L1T0-F1
#
_cell.length_a   1.000
_cell.length_b   1.000
_cell.length_c   1.000
_cell.angle_alpha   90.00
_cell.angle_beta   90.00
_cell.angle_gamma   90.00
#
_symmetry.space_group_name_H-M   'P 1'
#
loop_
_entity.id
_entity.type
_entity.pdbx_description
1 polymer ?
#
loop_
_entity_poly.entity_id
_entity_poly.type
_entity_poly.pdbx_seq_one_letter_code
_entity_poly.pdbx_strand_id
1 'polypeptide(L)'
;MEKSNAAQKEEKQASILELQARWNKIRIANLYDALDSMGYPNQCLDLGIRPLFPKQHLAGVAVTVRGSRDPRTPEDFKKEGGGVNYFQQLLECVFPGAVVVVETGG
;
A
#
# COMPACT_ATOMS: atom_id res chain seq x y z
N MET A 1 20.55 4.51 -24.71
CA MET A 1 20.54 5.32 -23.48
C MET A 1 19.64 4.71 -22.39
N GLU A 2 19.53 3.38 -22.27
CA GLU A 2 18.60 2.72 -21.32
C GLU A 2 19.24 2.31 -19.99
N LYS A 3 20.58 2.32 -19.89
CA LYS A 3 21.31 1.83 -18.71
C LYS A 3 21.21 2.73 -17.47
N SER A 4 20.76 3.99 -17.59
CA SER A 4 20.67 4.89 -16.42
C SER A 4 19.38 4.71 -15.60
N ASN A 5 18.31 4.19 -16.20
CA ASN A 5 16.99 4.14 -15.55
C ASN A 5 16.82 2.93 -14.63
N ALA A 6 17.46 1.79 -14.99
CA ALA A 6 17.44 0.58 -14.18
C ALA A 6 18.26 0.73 -12.88
N ALA A 7 19.48 1.28 -12.98
CA ALA A 7 20.34 1.52 -11.83
C ALA A 7 19.70 2.50 -10.82
N GLN A 8 19.06 3.57 -11.29
CA GLN A 8 18.33 4.52 -10.44
C GLN A 8 17.13 3.87 -9.74
N LYS A 9 16.47 2.89 -10.38
CA LYS A 9 15.35 2.16 -9.80
C LYS A 9 15.81 1.23 -8.68
N GLU A 10 16.94 0.54 -8.87
CA GLU A 10 17.56 -0.31 -7.85
C GLU A 10 18.05 0.48 -6.63
N GLU A 11 18.73 1.61 -6.84
CA GLU A 11 19.18 2.52 -5.77
C GLU A 11 18.00 3.06 -4.95
N LYS A 12 16.93 3.49 -5.63
CA LYS A 12 15.71 3.97 -4.98
C LYS A 12 15.03 2.87 -4.16
N GLN A 13 15.01 1.64 -4.68
CA GLN A 13 14.44 0.50 -3.96
C GLN A 13 15.26 0.13 -2.72
N ALA A 14 16.60 0.13 -2.81
CA ALA A 14 17.47 -0.06 -1.65
C ALA A 14 17.19 0.98 -0.56
N SER A 15 17.06 2.26 -0.96
CA SER A 15 16.70 3.34 -0.04
C SER A 15 15.33 3.15 0.63
N ILE A 16 14.33 2.64 -0.11
CA ILE A 16 13.00 2.32 0.45
C ILE A 16 13.11 1.22 1.52
N LEU A 17 13.87 0.16 1.26
CA LEU A 17 14.05 -0.94 2.21
C LEU A 17 14.81 -0.51 3.46
N GLU A 18 15.80 0.36 3.31
CA GLU A 18 16.50 0.98 4.45
C GLU A 18 15.57 1.83 5.30
N LEU A 19 14.72 2.65 4.67
CA LEU A 19 13.71 3.44 5.36
C LEU A 19 12.71 2.53 6.08
N GLN A 20 12.20 1.49 5.41
CA GLN A 20 11.32 0.49 6.03
C GLN A 20 11.97 -0.12 7.28
N ALA A 21 13.23 -0.53 7.20
CA ALA A 21 13.95 -1.12 8.33
C ALA A 21 14.11 -0.15 9.52
N ARG A 22 14.25 1.15 9.24
CA ARG A 22 14.28 2.20 10.27
C ARG A 22 12.90 2.39 10.90
N TRP A 23 11.85 2.50 10.08
CA TRP A 23 10.47 2.68 10.55
C TRP A 23 9.98 1.51 11.38
N ASN A 24 10.38 0.28 11.05
CA ASN A 24 9.97 -0.93 11.79
C ASN A 24 10.43 -0.94 13.26
N LYS A 25 11.43 -0.12 13.61
CA LYS A 25 11.94 0.02 14.99
C LYS A 25 11.16 1.03 15.83
N ILE A 26 10.30 1.83 15.21
CA ILE A 26 9.55 2.92 15.86
C ILE A 26 8.18 2.40 16.26
N ARG A 27 7.77 2.66 17.51
CA ARG A 27 6.40 2.36 17.96
C ARG A 27 5.43 3.33 17.30
N ILE A 28 4.30 2.82 16.81
CA ILE A 28 3.27 3.61 16.12
C ILE A 28 2.77 4.77 17.00
N ALA A 29 2.66 4.58 18.32
CA ALA A 29 2.29 5.64 19.26
C ALA A 29 3.24 6.85 19.19
N ASN A 30 4.55 6.62 19.16
CA ASN A 30 5.52 7.71 19.06
C ASN A 30 5.42 8.46 17.72
N LEU A 31 5.10 7.74 16.64
CA LEU A 31 4.86 8.35 15.34
C LEU A 31 3.60 9.23 15.38
N TYR A 32 2.52 8.74 16.00
CA TYR A 32 1.30 9.52 16.18
C TYR A 32 1.55 10.79 16.99
N ASP A 33 2.19 10.69 18.15
CA ASP A 33 2.49 11.85 19.01
C ASP A 33 3.34 12.90 18.28
N ALA A 34 4.32 12.45 17.49
CA ALA A 34 5.13 13.34 16.66
C ALA A 34 4.29 14.06 15.59
N LEU A 35 3.44 13.33 14.88
CA LEU A 35 2.56 13.91 13.85
C LEU A 35 1.53 14.87 14.45
N ASP A 36 0.95 14.53 15.59
CA ASP A 36 0.02 15.38 16.34
C ASP A 36 0.69 16.70 16.74
N SER A 37 1.93 16.64 17.27
CA SER A 37 2.71 17.84 17.62
C SER A 37 3.03 18.75 16.41
N MET A 38 3.04 18.18 15.20
CA MET A 38 3.23 18.89 13.94
C MET A 38 1.91 19.43 13.35
N GLY A 39 0.77 19.21 14.02
CA GLY A 39 -0.56 19.63 13.56
C GLY A 39 -1.27 18.62 12.66
N TYR A 40 -0.85 17.35 12.69
CA TYR A 40 -1.47 16.25 11.94
C TYR A 40 -2.13 15.22 12.88
N PRO A 41 -3.27 15.55 13.53
CA PRO A 41 -3.93 14.65 14.49
C PRO A 41 -4.62 13.45 13.83
N ASN A 42 -5.09 13.59 12.59
CA ASN A 42 -5.96 12.59 11.95
C ASN A 42 -5.18 11.61 11.04
N GLN A 43 -4.16 10.96 11.59
CA GLN A 43 -3.25 10.08 10.81
C GLN A 43 -3.45 8.58 11.08
N CYS A 44 -4.32 8.23 12.03
CA CYS A 44 -4.73 6.85 12.25
C CYS A 44 -5.88 6.45 11.32
N LEU A 45 -5.84 5.20 10.84
CA LEU A 45 -6.98 4.57 10.19
C LEU A 45 -8.08 4.24 11.22
N ASP A 46 -9.24 3.86 10.72
CA ASP A 46 -10.39 3.47 11.54
C ASP A 46 -10.03 2.36 12.55
N LEU A 47 -10.47 2.52 13.81
CA LEU A 47 -10.17 1.60 14.91
C LEU A 47 -10.83 0.21 14.76
N GLY A 48 -11.79 0.08 13.84
CA GLY A 48 -12.38 -1.18 13.40
C GLY A 48 -11.42 -2.04 12.57
N ILE A 49 -10.39 -1.45 11.97
CA ILE A 49 -9.37 -2.21 11.24
C ILE A 49 -8.44 -2.90 12.25
N ARG A 50 -8.43 -4.25 12.21
CA ARG A 50 -7.65 -5.08 13.13
C ARG A 50 -6.64 -5.94 12.38
N PRO A 51 -5.44 -6.15 12.94
CA PRO A 51 -4.46 -7.03 12.34
C PRO A 51 -4.94 -8.48 12.39
N LEU A 52 -4.91 -9.17 11.25
CA LEU A 52 -5.16 -10.61 11.19
C LEU A 52 -4.08 -11.40 11.95
N PHE A 53 -2.84 -10.90 11.95
CA PHE A 53 -1.71 -11.48 12.68
C PHE A 53 -1.22 -10.51 13.76
N PRO A 54 -1.61 -10.72 15.03
CA PRO A 54 -1.16 -9.88 16.13
C PRO A 54 0.37 -9.89 16.26
N LYS A 55 0.92 -8.79 16.77
CA LYS A 55 2.38 -8.57 17.00
C LYS A 55 3.25 -8.48 15.74
N GLN A 56 2.65 -8.49 14.55
CA GLN A 56 3.38 -8.11 13.34
C GLN A 56 3.35 -6.59 13.16
N HIS A 57 4.48 -6.05 12.70
CA HIS A 57 4.62 -4.66 12.30
C HIS A 57 4.80 -4.59 10.79
N LEU A 58 4.19 -3.58 10.18
CA LEU A 58 4.29 -3.32 8.75
C LEU A 58 4.63 -1.83 8.56
N ALA A 59 5.66 -1.57 7.78
CA ALA A 59 6.06 -0.24 7.36
C ALA A 59 6.48 -0.30 5.89
N GLY A 60 6.20 0.75 5.12
CA GLY A 60 6.55 0.82 3.71
C GLY A 60 5.82 1.93 2.97
N VAL A 61 6.06 1.99 1.67
CA VAL A 61 5.46 2.99 0.79
C VAL A 61 4.04 2.58 0.44
N ALA A 62 3.08 3.48 0.62
CA ALA A 62 1.68 3.20 0.31
C ALA A 62 1.47 3.01 -1.20
N VAL A 63 0.89 1.88 -1.58
CA VAL A 63 0.26 1.63 -2.88
C VAL A 63 -1.25 1.65 -2.65
N THR A 64 -1.88 2.74 -3.04
CA THR A 64 -3.30 2.98 -2.74
C THR A 64 -4.19 2.40 -3.83
N VAL A 65 -5.22 1.67 -3.43
CA VAL A 65 -6.26 1.18 -4.33
C VAL A 65 -7.63 1.50 -3.78
N ARG A 66 -8.55 1.73 -4.70
CA ARG A 66 -9.95 2.00 -4.41
C ARG A 66 -10.83 0.96 -5.09
N GLY A 67 -11.47 0.14 -4.28
CA GLY A 67 -12.51 -0.79 -4.70
C GLY A 67 -13.88 -0.17 -4.52
N SER A 68 -14.84 -0.67 -5.30
CA SER A 68 -16.26 -0.40 -5.09
C SER A 68 -17.05 -1.65 -5.47
N ARG A 69 -18.34 -1.67 -5.12
CA ARG A 69 -19.22 -2.75 -5.56
C ARG A 69 -19.32 -2.75 -7.08
N ASP A 70 -18.88 -3.85 -7.68
CA ASP A 70 -19.03 -4.06 -9.12
C ASP A 70 -20.51 -4.35 -9.45
N PRO A 71 -21.15 -3.59 -10.36
CA PRO A 71 -22.54 -3.82 -10.74
C PRO A 71 -22.70 -5.00 -11.71
N ARG A 72 -21.60 -5.51 -12.29
CA ARG A 72 -21.62 -6.57 -13.31
C ARG A 72 -21.89 -7.95 -12.70
N THR A 73 -22.57 -8.80 -13.46
CA THR A 73 -22.83 -10.19 -13.06
C THR A 73 -21.71 -11.15 -13.52
N PRO A 74 -21.62 -12.37 -12.98
CA PRO A 74 -20.67 -13.38 -13.47
C PRO A 74 -20.78 -13.67 -14.99
N GLU A 75 -21.98 -13.53 -15.58
CA GLU A 75 -22.22 -13.70 -17.01
C GLU A 75 -21.63 -12.54 -17.84
N ASP A 76 -21.60 -11.32 -17.28
CA ASP A 76 -20.99 -10.17 -17.94
C ASP A 76 -19.47 -10.33 -18.10
N PHE A 77 -18.81 -11.01 -17.16
CA PHE A 77 -17.38 -11.33 -17.26
C PHE A 77 -17.05 -12.40 -18.31
N LYS A 78 -18.05 -13.17 -18.77
CA LYS A 78 -17.87 -14.21 -19.80
C LYS A 78 -18.03 -13.69 -21.23
N LYS A 79 -18.54 -12.45 -21.42
CA LYS A 79 -18.65 -11.81 -22.73
C LYS A 79 -17.26 -11.39 -23.23
N GLU A 80 -17.04 -11.39 -24.54
CA GLU A 80 -15.76 -10.95 -25.13
C GLU A 80 -15.40 -9.54 -24.62
N GLY A 81 -14.18 -9.40 -24.09
CA GLY A 81 -13.71 -8.18 -23.43
C GLY A 81 -13.51 -8.30 -21.92
N GLY A 82 -14.03 -9.36 -21.26
CA GLY A 82 -13.55 -9.95 -19.98
C GLY A 82 -13.37 -9.06 -18.74
N GLY A 83 -13.62 -7.75 -18.85
CA GLY A 83 -13.21 -6.75 -17.87
C GLY A 83 -11.69 -6.58 -17.76
N VAL A 84 -11.27 -5.40 -17.31
CA VAL A 84 -9.88 -5.18 -16.87
C VAL A 84 -9.62 -6.01 -15.62
N ASN A 85 -8.54 -6.79 -15.62
CA ASN A 85 -8.08 -7.49 -14.42
C ASN A 85 -7.31 -6.51 -13.51
N TYR A 86 -8.05 -5.78 -12.68
CA TYR A 86 -7.47 -4.80 -11.76
C TYR A 86 -6.51 -5.41 -10.73
N PHE A 87 -6.69 -6.68 -10.38
CA PHE A 87 -5.76 -7.38 -9.48
C PHE A 87 -4.41 -7.61 -10.14
N GLN A 88 -4.39 -7.99 -11.43
CA GLN A 88 -3.14 -8.12 -12.18
C GLN A 88 -2.41 -6.78 -12.31
N GLN A 89 -3.14 -5.70 -12.60
CA GLN A 89 -2.55 -4.35 -12.65
C GLN A 89 -1.99 -3.90 -11.30
N LEU A 90 -2.67 -4.22 -10.19
CA LEU A 90 -2.16 -3.97 -8.85
C LEU A 90 -0.88 -4.76 -8.59
N LEU A 91 -0.84 -6.05 -8.93
CA LEU A 91 0.34 -6.89 -8.73
C LEU A 91 1.58 -6.33 -9.46
N GLU A 92 1.40 -5.77 -10.66
CA GLU A 92 2.48 -5.13 -11.43
C GLU A 92 2.99 -3.83 -10.78
N CYS A 93 2.19 -3.22 -9.91
CA CYS A 93 2.54 -2.02 -9.16
C CYS A 93 3.15 -2.31 -7.78
N VAL A 94 3.13 -3.57 -7.32
CA VAL A 94 3.71 -3.97 -6.03
C VAL A 94 5.21 -4.21 -6.19
N PHE A 95 5.99 -3.70 -5.24
CA PHE A 95 7.44 -3.84 -5.17
C PHE A 95 7.89 -4.10 -3.73
N PRO A 96 9.11 -4.59 -3.49
CA PRO A 96 9.63 -4.79 -2.14
C PRO A 96 9.60 -3.49 -1.32
N GLY A 97 8.93 -3.53 -0.17
CA GLY A 97 8.69 -2.37 0.70
C GLY A 97 7.42 -1.58 0.39
N ALA A 98 6.56 -2.06 -0.51
CA ALA A 98 5.22 -1.54 -0.69
C ALA A 98 4.24 -2.02 0.39
N VAL A 99 3.30 -1.16 0.78
CA VAL A 99 2.15 -1.47 1.64
C VAL A 99 0.90 -1.15 0.85
N VAL A 100 0.09 -2.16 0.55
CA VAL A 100 -1.17 -1.96 -0.18
C VAL A 100 -2.24 -1.45 0.79
N VAL A 101 -2.80 -0.28 0.50
CA VAL A 101 -3.89 0.34 1.27
C VAL A 101 -5.15 0.31 0.42
N VAL A 102 -6.18 -0.39 0.90
CA VAL A 102 -7.43 -0.64 0.15
C VAL A 102 -8.59 0.12 0.78
N GLU A 103 -9.23 0.98 0.01
CA GLU A 103 -10.50 1.64 0.36
C GLU A 103 -11.64 0.92 -0.36
N THR A 104 -12.69 0.49 0.35
CA THR A 104 -13.79 -0.33 -0.23
C THR A 104 -15.18 0.23 0.02
N GLY A 105 -15.31 1.45 0.56
CA GLY A 105 -16.59 2.09 0.86
C GLY A 105 -17.14 1.88 2.28
N GLY A 106 -16.37 1.25 3.19
CA GLY A 106 -16.77 0.98 4.57
C GLY A 106 -17.35 -0.42 4.79
#